data_AF-A0A9W8LTP8-F1
#
_entry.id   AF-A0A9W8LTP8-F1
#
_cell.length_a   1.000
_cell.length_b   1.000
_cell.length_c   1.000
_cell.angle_alpha   90.00
_cell.angle_beta   90.00
_cell.angle_gamma   90.00
#
_symmetry.space_group_name_H-M   'P 1'
#
loop_
_entity.id
_entity.type
_entity.pdbx_description
1 polymer ?
#
loop_
_entity_poly.entity_id
_entity_poly.type
_entity_poly.pdbx_seq_one_letter_code
_entity_poly.pdbx_strand_id
1 'polypeptide(L)'
;MFNLHEQLISLQEGETEIQSGFSFDGIDNTIAKRTINSITDKLVVSGENITDAETFDLLMCFARDLAAIDPKLVARGLDMLVTGFENQIKQVASTMSTAGHDPTRHAEALDRYAFLFQWTIELG
;
A
#
# COMPACT_ATOMS: atom_id res chain seq x y z
N MET A 1 14.69 6.86 -1.36
CA MET A 1 14.71 5.56 -0.67
C MET A 1 13.78 5.70 0.51
N PHE A 2 12.75 4.86 0.57
CA PHE A 2 11.79 4.86 1.69
C PHE A 2 12.49 4.35 2.96
N ASN A 3 12.37 5.08 4.08
CA ASN A 3 12.90 4.66 5.37
C ASN A 3 11.75 4.31 6.30
N LEU A 4 11.48 3.01 6.46
CA LEU A 4 10.36 2.53 7.28
C LEU A 4 10.38 3.09 8.70
N HIS A 5 11.55 3.19 9.33
CA HIS A 5 11.66 3.64 10.71
C HIS A 5 11.19 5.09 10.87
N GLU A 6 11.67 5.99 10.02
CA GLU A 6 11.25 7.40 10.03
C GLU A 6 9.76 7.55 9.74
N GLN A 7 9.24 6.78 8.79
CA GLN A 7 7.83 6.83 8.42
C GLN A 7 6.92 6.34 9.56
N LEU A 8 7.33 5.31 10.30
CA LEU A 8 6.61 4.84 11.48
C LEU A 8 6.65 5.85 12.64
N ILE A 9 7.74 6.59 12.81
CA ILE A 9 7.81 7.70 13.79
C ILE A 9 6.81 8.79 13.38
N SER A 10 6.84 9.24 12.13
CA SER A 10 5.92 10.27 11.63
C SER A 10 4.46 9.84 11.75
N LEU A 11 4.16 8.55 11.54
CA LEU A 11 2.83 7.99 11.76
C LEU A 11 2.37 8.12 13.21
N GLN A 12 3.22 7.76 14.17
CA GLN A 12 2.93 7.87 15.61
C GLN A 12 2.77 9.32 16.07
N GLU A 13 3.53 10.24 15.47
CA GLU A 13 3.46 11.68 15.76
C GLU A 13 2.29 12.37 15.05
N GLY A 14 1.60 11.68 14.13
CA GLY A 14 0.52 12.26 13.32
C GLY A 14 1.02 13.24 12.24
N GLU A 15 2.30 13.16 11.89
CA GLU A 15 3.00 14.02 10.93
C GLU A 15 3.20 13.32 9.57
N THR A 16 2.41 12.30 9.26
CA THR A 16 2.51 11.61 7.96
C THR A 16 2.13 12.54 6.82
N GLU A 17 3.10 12.81 5.94
CA GLU A 17 2.88 13.60 4.73
C GLU A 17 2.35 12.73 3.59
N ILE A 18 1.18 13.10 3.06
CA ILE A 18 0.61 12.54 1.84
C ILE A 18 0.66 13.64 0.78
N GLN A 19 1.29 13.39 -0.37
CA GLN A 19 1.47 14.41 -1.40
C GLN A 19 0.17 14.68 -2.18
N SER A 20 -0.66 13.66 -2.29
CA SER A 20 -1.94 13.66 -2.98
C SER A 20 -2.99 14.36 -2.14
N GLY A 21 -3.63 15.37 -2.75
CA GLY A 21 -4.84 15.98 -2.22
C GLY A 21 -6.09 15.11 -2.39
N PHE A 22 -5.96 13.88 -2.89
CA PHE A 22 -7.09 12.96 -3.01
C PHE A 22 -7.59 12.55 -1.61
N SER A 23 -8.91 12.46 -1.48
CA SER A 23 -9.58 11.96 -0.30
C SER A 23 -10.66 10.98 -0.70
N PHE A 24 -10.85 9.93 0.09
CA PHE A 24 -12.03 9.08 -0.02
C PHE A 24 -13.22 9.62 0.77
N ASP A 25 -13.02 10.62 1.62
CA ASP A 25 -14.12 11.30 2.29
C ASP A 25 -14.94 12.14 1.30
N GLY A 26 -16.25 11.97 1.35
CA GLY A 26 -17.21 12.70 0.51
C GLY A 26 -17.17 12.39 -0.99
N ILE A 27 -16.37 11.43 -1.46
CA ILE A 27 -16.36 11.06 -2.89
C ILE A 27 -17.47 10.08 -3.26
N ASP A 28 -17.83 10.06 -4.54
CA ASP A 28 -18.79 9.09 -5.05
C ASP A 28 -18.24 7.66 -4.96
N ASN A 29 -19.08 6.72 -4.50
CA ASN A 29 -18.73 5.31 -4.34
C ASN A 29 -18.27 4.64 -5.64
N THR A 30 -18.75 5.09 -6.80
CA THR A 30 -18.29 4.58 -8.11
C THR A 30 -16.85 5.01 -8.37
N ILE A 31 -16.49 6.23 -7.98
CA ILE A 31 -15.12 6.74 -8.10
C ILE A 31 -14.22 5.99 -7.12
N ALA A 32 -14.61 5.88 -5.84
CA ALA A 32 -13.87 5.11 -4.84
C ALA A 32 -13.57 3.68 -5.31
N LYS A 33 -14.61 2.98 -5.81
CA LYS A 33 -14.47 1.64 -6.36
C LYS A 33 -13.54 1.57 -7.57
N ARG A 34 -13.62 2.54 -8.48
CA ARG A 34 -12.73 2.61 -9.66
C ARG A 34 -11.29 2.82 -9.23
N THR A 35 -11.03 3.71 -8.27
CA THR A 35 -9.70 3.96 -7.73
C THR A 35 -9.12 2.70 -7.09
N ILE A 36 -9.87 2.04 -6.21
CA ILE A 36 -9.43 0.78 -5.57
C ILE A 36 -9.14 -0.30 -6.61
N ASN A 37 -9.99 -0.45 -7.63
CA ASN A 37 -9.75 -1.42 -8.71
C ASN A 37 -8.49 -1.08 -9.52
N SER A 38 -8.27 0.19 -9.84
CA SER A 38 -7.06 0.62 -10.56
C SER A 38 -5.79 0.27 -9.80
N ILE A 39 -5.77 0.51 -8.48
CA ILE A 39 -4.66 0.13 -7.61
C ILE A 39 -4.53 -1.40 -7.55
N THR A 40 -5.65 -2.12 -7.47
CA THR A 40 -5.66 -3.59 -7.46
C THR A 40 -5.00 -4.14 -8.71
N ASP A 41 -5.38 -3.64 -9.88
CA ASP A 41 -4.84 -4.09 -11.16
C ASP A 41 -3.32 -3.84 -11.21
N LYS A 42 -2.83 -2.71 -10.67
CA LYS A 42 -1.38 -2.44 -10.55
C LYS A 42 -0.69 -3.48 -9.65
N LEU A 43 -1.18 -3.70 -8.43
CA LEU A 43 -0.52 -4.58 -7.44
C LEU A 43 -0.61 -6.06 -7.80
N VAL A 44 -1.67 -6.48 -8.48
CA VAL A 44 -1.83 -7.86 -8.97
C VAL A 44 -0.83 -8.19 -10.08
N VAL A 45 -0.54 -7.23 -10.97
CA VAL A 45 0.47 -7.41 -12.02
C VAL A 45 1.87 -7.52 -11.44
N SER A 46 2.22 -6.67 -10.46
CA SER A 46 3.46 -6.79 -9.70
C SER A 46 3.32 -6.16 -8.33
N GLY A 47 3.69 -6.91 -7.28
CA GLY A 47 3.72 -6.40 -5.92
C GLY A 47 4.67 -5.22 -5.75
N GLU A 48 5.70 -5.12 -6.60
CA GLU A 48 6.69 -4.04 -6.61
C GLU A 48 6.11 -2.69 -7.06
N ASN A 49 4.94 -2.68 -7.73
CA ASN A 49 4.26 -1.44 -8.13
C ASN A 49 3.83 -0.57 -6.94
N ILE A 50 3.86 -1.09 -5.71
CA ILE A 50 3.72 -0.26 -4.51
C ILE A 50 4.83 0.78 -4.35
N THR A 51 5.98 0.60 -5.01
CA THR A 51 7.10 1.56 -4.96
C THR A 51 6.88 2.79 -5.84
N ASP A 52 5.91 2.72 -6.76
CA ASP A 52 5.46 3.87 -7.54
C ASP A 52 4.84 4.92 -6.62
N ALA A 53 5.31 6.16 -6.74
CA ALA A 53 4.93 7.23 -5.82
C ALA A 53 3.41 7.47 -5.84
N GLU A 54 2.80 7.54 -7.02
CA GLU A 54 1.35 7.75 -7.16
C GLU A 54 0.55 6.60 -6.53
N THR A 55 0.96 5.36 -6.80
CA THR A 55 0.30 4.17 -6.26
C THR A 55 0.38 4.14 -4.74
N PHE A 56 1.56 4.40 -4.17
CA PHE A 56 1.74 4.43 -2.73
C PHE A 56 0.94 5.54 -2.06
N ASP A 57 0.96 6.73 -2.64
CA ASP A 57 0.30 7.91 -2.08
C ASP A 57 -1.24 7.75 -2.08
N LEU A 58 -1.81 7.11 -3.10
CA LEU A 58 -3.22 6.71 -3.10
C LEU A 58 -3.55 5.63 -2.05
N LEU A 59 -2.62 4.70 -1.79
CA LEU A 59 -2.78 3.72 -0.72
C LEU A 59 -2.70 4.38 0.67
N MET A 60 -1.89 5.42 0.83
CA MET A 60 -1.87 6.23 2.05
C MET A 60 -3.17 7.00 2.22
N CYS A 61 -3.73 7.61 1.15
CA CYS A 61 -5.08 8.19 1.19
C CYS A 61 -6.13 7.15 1.63
N PHE A 62 -6.04 5.93 1.10
CA PHE A 62 -6.95 4.84 1.46
C PHE A 62 -6.83 4.49 2.95
N ALA A 63 -5.61 4.38 3.49
CA ALA A 63 -5.37 4.11 4.90
C ALA A 63 -5.89 5.26 5.80
N ARG A 64 -5.58 6.51 5.45
CA ARG A 64 -6.04 7.71 6.18
C ARG A 64 -7.56 7.76 6.30
N ASP A 65 -8.27 7.45 5.21
CA ASP A 65 -9.71 7.67 5.10
C ASP A 65 -10.55 6.41 5.34
N LEU A 66 -9.98 5.34 5.93
CA LEU A 66 -10.66 4.05 6.14
C LEU A 66 -12.07 4.19 6.73
N ALA A 67 -12.25 5.08 7.70
CA ALA A 67 -13.52 5.30 8.38
C ALA A 67 -14.59 5.96 7.49
N ALA A 68 -14.19 6.65 6.42
CA ALA A 68 -15.09 7.33 5.49
C ALA A 68 -15.48 6.45 4.28
N ILE A 69 -14.82 5.31 4.10
CA ILE A 69 -15.02 4.40 2.97
C ILE A 69 -16.12 3.37 3.30
N ASP A 70 -16.92 3.01 2.30
CA ASP A 70 -17.89 1.90 2.44
C ASP A 70 -17.17 0.62 2.93
N PRO A 71 -17.66 -0.05 4.00
CA PRO A 71 -16.97 -1.21 4.57
C PRO A 71 -16.67 -2.34 3.59
N LYS A 72 -17.48 -2.52 2.53
CA LYS A 72 -17.21 -3.53 1.50
C LYS A 72 -16.04 -3.13 0.62
N LEU A 73 -15.88 -1.83 0.36
CA LEU A 73 -14.72 -1.29 -0.35
C LEU A 73 -13.46 -1.34 0.51
N VAL A 74 -13.57 -1.11 1.82
CA VAL A 74 -12.46 -1.33 2.77
C VAL A 74 -12.00 -2.78 2.73
N ALA A 75 -12.90 -3.74 2.90
CA ALA A 75 -12.57 -5.16 2.85
C ALA A 75 -11.85 -5.54 1.54
N ARG A 76 -12.36 -5.05 0.40
CA ARG A 76 -11.73 -5.25 -0.91
C ARG A 76 -10.33 -4.62 -1.00
N GLY A 77 -10.15 -3.42 -0.46
CA GLY A 77 -8.84 -2.74 -0.44
C GLY A 77 -7.82 -3.47 0.45
N LEU A 78 -8.26 -4.03 1.59
CA LEU A 78 -7.41 -4.86 2.44
C LEU A 78 -7.05 -6.18 1.75
N ASP A 79 -8.01 -6.87 1.13
CA ASP A 79 -7.74 -8.08 0.34
C ASP A 79 -6.73 -7.82 -0.79
N MET A 80 -6.83 -6.66 -1.43
CA MET A 80 -5.87 -6.19 -2.42
C MET A 80 -4.47 -6.01 -1.83
N LEU A 81 -4.33 -5.34 -0.69
CA LEU A 81 -3.03 -5.15 -0.02
C LEU A 81 -2.38 -6.48 0.35
N VAL A 82 -3.16 -7.42 0.91
CA VAL A 82 -2.69 -8.77 1.24
C VAL A 82 -2.24 -9.51 -0.01
N THR A 83 -3.03 -9.46 -1.09
CA THR A 83 -2.68 -10.13 -2.36
C THR A 83 -1.39 -9.55 -2.96
N GLY A 84 -1.24 -8.22 -2.97
CA GLY A 84 -0.03 -7.56 -3.44
C GLY A 84 1.21 -7.96 -2.62
N PHE A 85 1.07 -8.02 -1.29
CA PHE A 85 2.14 -8.45 -0.40
C PHE A 85 2.52 -9.92 -0.61
N GLU A 86 1.56 -10.82 -0.73
CA GLU A 86 1.81 -12.23 -1.06
C GLU A 86 2.56 -12.38 -2.39
N ASN A 87 2.18 -11.62 -3.41
CA ASN A 87 2.86 -11.61 -4.69
C ASN A 87 4.31 -11.14 -4.53
N GLN A 88 4.55 -10.09 -3.74
CA GLN A 88 5.90 -9.60 -3.47
C GLN A 88 6.76 -10.65 -2.74
N ILE A 89 6.22 -11.33 -1.73
CA ILE A 89 6.93 -12.41 -1.03
C ILE A 89 7.29 -13.55 -1.99
N LYS A 90 6.36 -13.95 -2.85
CA LYS A 90 6.62 -14.99 -3.87
C LYS A 90 7.73 -14.57 -4.83
N GLN A 91 7.75 -13.31 -5.26
CA GLN A 91 8.83 -12.77 -6.09
C GLN A 91 10.17 -12.81 -5.35
N VAL A 92 10.24 -12.34 -4.10
CA VAL A 92 11.45 -12.41 -3.27
C VAL A 92 11.97 -13.84 -3.15
N ALA A 93 11.10 -14.80 -2.83
CA ALA A 93 11.46 -16.21 -2.69
C ALA A 93 12.01 -16.80 -4.00
N SER A 94 11.41 -16.44 -5.14
CA SER A 94 11.91 -16.83 -6.46
C SER A 94 13.27 -16.21 -6.77
N THR A 95 13.46 -14.93 -6.43
CA THR A 95 14.72 -14.19 -6.61
C THR A 95 15.84 -14.82 -5.76
N MET A 96 15.57 -15.15 -4.50
CA MET A 96 16.52 -15.81 -3.60
C MET A 96 16.92 -17.21 -4.08
N SER A 97 16.03 -17.89 -4.80
CA SER A 97 16.29 -19.22 -5.37
C SER A 97 17.12 -19.16 -6.67
N THR A 98 17.30 -17.97 -7.24
CA THR A 98 18.02 -17.75 -8.50
C THR A 98 19.40 -17.16 -8.25
N ALA A 99 20.46 -17.88 -8.64
CA ALA A 99 21.83 -17.40 -8.44
C ALA A 99 22.08 -16.05 -9.15
N GLY A 100 22.69 -15.10 -8.43
CA GLY A 100 23.12 -13.81 -8.99
C GLY A 100 22.07 -12.69 -8.98
N HIS A 101 20.90 -12.90 -8.37
CA HIS A 101 19.96 -11.81 -8.13
C HIS A 101 20.09 -11.23 -6.72
N ASP A 102 19.93 -9.92 -6.61
CA ASP A 102 20.01 -9.18 -5.35
C ASP A 102 18.61 -9.06 -4.71
N PRO A 103 18.33 -9.77 -3.60
CA PRO A 103 17.03 -9.73 -2.94
C PRO A 103 16.75 -8.38 -2.26
N THR A 104 17.78 -7.54 -2.02
CA THR A 104 17.60 -6.24 -1.37
C THR A 104 16.78 -5.26 -2.22
N ARG A 105 16.69 -5.51 -3.54
CA ARG A 105 15.85 -4.72 -4.46
C ARG A 105 14.36 -4.76 -4.10
N HIS A 106 13.92 -5.79 -3.39
CA HIS A 106 12.54 -5.92 -2.94
C HIS A 106 12.27 -5.26 -1.57
N ALA A 107 13.30 -4.83 -0.85
CA ALA A 107 13.18 -4.32 0.52
C ALA A 107 12.24 -3.12 0.60
N GLU A 108 12.40 -2.14 -0.29
CA GLU A 108 11.55 -0.94 -0.30
C GLU A 108 10.06 -1.27 -0.49
N ALA A 109 9.74 -2.24 -1.36
CA ALA A 109 8.36 -2.67 -1.55
C ALA A 109 7.79 -3.31 -0.27
N LEU A 110 8.55 -4.19 0.38
CA LEU A 110 8.15 -4.84 1.62
C LEU A 110 7.97 -3.82 2.76
N ASP A 111 8.86 -2.84 2.85
CA ASP A 111 8.77 -1.75 3.84
C ASP A 111 7.49 -0.92 3.66
N ARG A 112 7.14 -0.60 2.41
CA ARG A 112 5.90 0.13 2.11
C ARG A 112 4.65 -0.68 2.45
N TYR A 113 4.63 -1.99 2.20
CA TYR A 113 3.54 -2.86 2.67
C TYR A 113 3.47 -2.89 4.19
N ALA A 114 4.60 -3.06 4.89
CA ALA A 114 4.65 -3.09 6.35
C ALA A 114 4.11 -1.79 6.96
N PHE A 115 4.50 -0.64 6.41
CA PHE A 115 3.97 0.66 6.80
C PHE A 115 2.45 0.75 6.66
N LEU A 116 1.90 0.38 5.50
CA LEU A 116 0.46 0.43 5.26
C LEU A 116 -0.30 -0.52 6.20
N PHE A 117 0.18 -1.74 6.40
CA PHE A 117 -0.45 -2.67 7.35
C PHE A 117 -0.47 -2.09 8.76
N GLN A 118 0.66 -1.55 9.24
CA GLN A 118 0.71 -0.92 10.56
C GLN A 118 -0.32 0.21 10.66
N TRP A 119 -0.37 1.10 9.67
CA TRP A 119 -1.32 2.21 9.67
C TRP A 119 -2.78 1.72 9.67
N THR A 120 -3.12 0.74 8.84
CA THR A 120 -4.49 0.20 8.81
C THR A 120 -4.91 -0.50 10.11
N ILE A 121 -3.95 -1.10 10.84
CA ILE A 121 -4.21 -1.75 12.13
C ILE A 121 -4.34 -0.72 13.25
N GLU A 122 -3.57 0.37 13.22
CA GLU A 122 -3.68 1.44 14.22
C GLU A 122 -4.98 2.25 14.11
N LEU A 123 -5.55 2.34 12.90
CA LEU A 123 -6.81 3.06 12.65
C LEU A 123 -8.08 2.20 12.74
N GLY A 124 -7.95 0.86 12.70
CA GLY A 124 -9.07 -0.09 12.77
C GLY A 124 -9.46 -0.42 14.21
#